data_AF-A0A535AKV5-F1
#
_entry.id   AF-A0A535AKV5-F1
#
_cell.length_a   1.000
_cell.length_b   1.000
_cell.length_c   1.000
_cell.angle_alpha   90.00
_cell.angle_beta   90.00
_cell.angle_gamma   90.00
#
_symmetry.space_group_name_H-M   'P 1'
#
loop_
_entity.id
_entity.type
_entity.pdbx_description
1 polymer ?
#
loop_
_entity_poly.entity_id
_entity_poly.type
_entity_poly.pdbx_seq_one_letter_code
_entity_poly.pdbx_strand_id
1 'polypeptide(L)'
;MATRVIGLVAGFALLGGVASAGSLNGSAGAMPSFYDGTLFTINFKELPAGGEGATLAQNGSINTIYMCDACEGALPDGQSFVSVIDAIQGDGFNPLWLEVQITFDTIAPQQFTSDNDILAAAAAGEITLTPTTEVYRCSVIGPKP
;
A
#
# COMPACT_ATOMS: atom_id res chain seq x y z
N MET A 1 -13.83 9.37 65.68
CA MET A 1 -12.47 9.94 65.50
C MET A 1 -12.01 9.59 64.09
N ALA A 2 -11.56 10.60 63.36
CA ALA A 2 -11.16 10.53 61.96
C ALA A 2 -9.91 9.67 61.73
N THR A 3 -9.73 9.15 60.51
CA THR A 3 -8.54 9.43 59.66
C THR A 3 -8.75 8.82 58.27
N ARG A 4 -8.61 9.66 57.25
CA ARG A 4 -8.53 9.31 55.83
C ARG A 4 -7.12 8.81 55.50
N VAL A 5 -6.97 7.85 54.60
CA VAL A 5 -5.76 7.74 53.77
C VAL A 5 -6.16 7.50 52.32
N ILE A 6 -5.57 8.35 51.48
CA ILE A 6 -5.67 8.49 50.03
C ILE A 6 -4.57 7.65 49.37
N GLY A 7 -4.82 7.16 48.15
CA GLY A 7 -3.77 6.77 47.18
C GLY A 7 -4.07 5.41 46.56
N LEU A 8 -3.93 5.16 45.26
CA LEU A 8 -3.43 5.94 44.13
C LEU A 8 -4.03 5.24 42.89
N VAL A 9 -4.82 5.92 42.05
CA VAL A 9 -5.25 5.34 40.77
C VAL A 9 -4.05 5.41 39.83
N ALA A 10 -3.37 4.29 39.61
CA ALA A 10 -2.33 4.18 38.59
C ALA A 10 -3.00 4.20 37.21
N GLY A 11 -3.05 5.37 36.58
CA GLY A 11 -3.37 5.50 35.18
C GLY A 11 -2.26 4.86 34.34
N PHE A 12 -2.52 3.68 33.80
CA PHE A 12 -1.68 3.14 32.73
C PHE A 12 -2.00 3.94 31.47
N ALA A 13 -1.09 4.87 31.15
CA ALA A 13 -1.07 5.56 29.89
C ALA A 13 -0.92 4.53 28.77
N LEU A 14 -1.97 4.38 27.96
CA LEU A 14 -1.91 3.71 26.66
C LEU A 14 -1.00 4.55 25.76
N LEU A 15 0.31 4.29 25.78
CA LEU A 15 1.15 4.62 24.64
C LEU A 15 0.79 3.63 23.53
N GLY A 16 -0.29 3.93 22.82
CA GLY A 16 -0.54 3.37 21.50
C GLY A 16 0.54 3.89 20.56
N GLY A 17 1.70 3.25 20.59
CA GLY A 17 2.65 3.37 19.49
C GLY A 17 1.94 2.86 18.25
N VAL A 18 1.65 3.76 17.30
CA VAL A 18 1.31 3.35 15.95
C VAL A 18 2.56 2.63 15.42
N ALA A 19 2.53 1.31 15.46
CA ALA A 19 3.47 0.54 14.67
C ALA A 19 3.13 0.89 13.22
N SER A 20 4.07 1.55 12.53
CA SER A 20 4.04 1.58 11.06
C SER A 20 4.15 0.13 10.64
N ALA A 21 3.02 -0.48 10.29
CA ALA A 21 2.99 -1.81 9.73
C ALA A 21 3.57 -1.66 8.33
N GLY A 22 4.88 -1.89 8.19
CA GLY A 22 5.50 -2.00 6.89
C GLY A 22 4.79 -3.07 6.09
N SER A 23 4.42 -2.77 4.85
CA SER A 23 3.85 -3.76 3.94
C SER A 23 4.77 -4.99 3.85
N LEU A 24 4.22 -6.19 3.98
CA LEU A 24 4.99 -7.42 3.74
C LEU A 24 5.44 -7.53 2.27
N ASN A 25 4.70 -6.86 1.39
CA ASN A 25 5.03 -6.67 -0.01
C ASN A 25 6.07 -5.53 -0.25
N GLY A 26 6.46 -4.82 0.83
CA GLY A 26 7.53 -3.81 0.94
C GLY A 26 8.97 -4.33 0.90
N SER A 27 9.18 -5.64 0.97
CA SER A 27 10.52 -6.25 1.05
C SER A 27 11.37 -5.95 -0.21
N ALA A 28 12.31 -5.01 -0.05
CA ALA A 28 13.12 -4.39 -1.10
C ALA A 28 13.73 -5.35 -2.13
N GLY A 29 13.61 -5.04 -3.42
CA GLY A 29 14.23 -5.82 -4.49
C GLY A 29 13.62 -5.61 -5.88
N ALA A 30 13.53 -6.72 -6.62
CA ALA A 30 12.77 -6.82 -7.86
C ALA A 30 11.54 -7.69 -7.58
N MET A 31 10.34 -7.23 -7.94
CA MET A 31 9.09 -7.94 -7.67
C MET A 31 8.14 -7.89 -8.88
N PRO A 32 7.21 -8.85 -9.01
CA PRO A 32 6.20 -8.81 -10.04
C PRO A 32 5.15 -7.72 -9.78
N SER A 33 4.66 -7.10 -10.85
CA SER A 33 3.54 -6.16 -10.80
C SER A 33 2.79 -6.14 -12.14
N PHE A 34 1.46 -6.02 -12.09
CA PHE A 34 0.63 -5.92 -13.29
C PHE A 34 0.49 -4.47 -13.76
N TYR A 35 0.54 -4.28 -15.07
CA TYR A 35 0.13 -3.06 -15.77
C TYR A 35 -0.75 -3.46 -16.96
N ASP A 36 -1.99 -2.99 -17.00
CA ASP A 36 -2.95 -3.26 -18.09
C ASP A 36 -3.00 -4.73 -18.55
N GLY A 37 -3.12 -5.65 -17.60
CA GLY A 37 -3.18 -7.09 -17.86
C GLY A 37 -1.84 -7.77 -18.12
N THR A 38 -0.75 -7.02 -18.21
CA THR A 38 0.60 -7.54 -18.48
C THR A 38 1.43 -7.58 -17.21
N LEU A 39 2.08 -8.72 -16.96
CA LEU A 39 2.95 -8.89 -15.81
C LEU A 39 4.36 -8.38 -16.11
N PHE A 40 4.82 -7.42 -15.32
CA PHE A 40 6.17 -6.85 -15.37
C PHE A 40 6.95 -7.20 -14.11
N THR A 41 8.28 -7.06 -14.20
CA THR A 41 9.14 -7.00 -13.02
C THR A 41 9.48 -5.54 -12.76
N ILE A 42 9.29 -5.07 -11.54
CA ILE A 42 9.64 -3.71 -11.11
C ILE A 42 10.77 -3.75 -10.09
N ASN A 43 11.61 -2.71 -10.07
CA ASN A 43 12.38 -2.40 -8.88
C ASN A 43 11.44 -1.79 -7.84
N PHE A 44 11.55 -2.24 -6.60
CA PHE A 44 10.70 -1.79 -5.51
C PHE A 44 11.56 -1.49 -4.29
N LYS A 45 11.62 -0.21 -3.92
CA LYS A 45 12.43 0.26 -2.80
C LYS A 45 11.72 1.37 -2.05
N GLU A 46 11.34 1.08 -0.83
CA GLU A 46 10.76 2.05 0.09
C GLU A 46 11.71 3.22 0.34
N LEU A 47 11.16 4.43 0.42
CA LEU A 47 11.90 5.58 0.92
C LEU A 47 12.15 5.44 2.42
N PRO A 48 13.21 6.08 2.95
CA PRO A 48 13.44 6.06 4.39
C PRO A 48 12.31 6.75 5.17
N ALA A 49 11.90 6.11 6.26
CA ALA A 49 10.95 6.65 7.23
C ALA A 49 11.27 8.10 7.64
N GLY A 50 10.24 8.94 7.63
CA GLY A 50 10.30 10.35 8.02
C GLY A 50 10.53 11.32 6.85
N GLY A 51 10.68 10.81 5.62
CA GLY A 51 10.81 11.61 4.40
C GLY A 51 9.58 11.59 3.49
N GLU A 52 8.64 10.67 3.72
CA GLU A 52 7.54 10.35 2.81
C GLU A 52 6.49 11.46 2.79
N GLY A 53 6.07 11.97 3.96
CA GLY A 53 5.09 13.06 4.03
C GLY A 53 5.57 14.35 3.34
N ALA A 54 6.85 14.68 3.46
CA ALA A 54 7.44 15.81 2.74
C ALA A 54 7.54 15.53 1.23
N THR A 55 7.85 14.28 0.85
CA THR A 55 7.90 13.84 -0.55
C THR A 55 6.53 13.93 -1.22
N LEU A 56 5.49 13.44 -0.54
CA LEU A 56 4.09 13.54 -0.97
C LEU A 56 3.65 14.99 -1.14
N ALA A 57 4.01 15.87 -0.20
CA ALA A 57 3.65 17.28 -0.25
C ALA A 57 4.36 18.06 -1.38
N GLN A 58 5.55 17.63 -1.81
CA GLN A 58 6.36 18.33 -2.80
C GLN A 58 6.20 17.80 -4.23
N ASN A 59 5.73 16.56 -4.42
CA ASN A 59 5.51 15.99 -5.74
C ASN A 59 4.03 16.05 -6.14
N GLY A 60 3.72 16.91 -7.09
CA GLY A 60 2.37 17.03 -7.66
C GLY A 60 2.00 15.95 -8.69
N SER A 61 2.92 15.03 -8.98
CA SER A 61 2.69 13.87 -9.83
C SER A 61 3.40 12.69 -9.19
N ILE A 62 2.64 11.79 -8.58
CA ILE A 62 3.12 10.57 -7.93
C ILE A 62 2.26 9.45 -8.50
N ASN A 63 2.93 8.37 -8.92
CA ASN A 63 2.27 7.19 -9.45
C ASN A 63 1.68 6.36 -8.30
N THR A 64 0.79 5.45 -8.61
CA THR A 64 0.11 4.61 -7.61
C THR A 64 0.51 3.16 -7.80
N ILE A 65 0.88 2.51 -6.69
CA ILE A 65 0.96 1.05 -6.63
C ILE A 65 -0.13 0.54 -5.71
N TYR A 66 -1.01 -0.29 -6.25
CA TYR A 66 -2.09 -0.91 -5.51
C TYR A 66 -1.64 -2.25 -4.94
N MET A 67 -1.88 -2.44 -3.65
CA MET A 67 -1.55 -3.66 -2.91
C MET A 67 -2.75 -4.15 -2.11
N CYS A 68 -2.68 -5.40 -1.65
CA CYS A 68 -3.65 -5.93 -0.69
C CYS A 68 -2.97 -6.84 0.31
N ASP A 69 -2.33 -6.26 1.33
CA ASP A 69 -1.67 -7.06 2.37
C ASP A 69 -2.67 -7.86 3.22
N ALA A 70 -3.89 -7.34 3.35
CA ALA A 70 -4.99 -8.07 4.01
C ALA A 70 -5.46 -9.30 3.21
N CYS A 71 -5.08 -9.41 1.93
CA CYS A 71 -5.45 -10.51 1.05
C CYS A 71 -4.47 -11.68 1.06
N GLU A 72 -3.39 -11.63 1.85
CA GLU A 72 -2.39 -12.71 1.89
C GLU A 72 -3.03 -14.07 2.18
N GLY A 73 -2.92 -14.99 1.21
CA GLY A 73 -3.54 -16.32 1.28
C GLY A 73 -5.07 -16.35 1.13
N ALA A 74 -5.70 -15.21 0.88
CA ALA A 74 -7.15 -15.09 0.71
C ALA A 74 -7.61 -15.13 -0.76
N LEU A 75 -6.68 -14.98 -1.71
CA LEU A 75 -6.99 -15.18 -3.13
C LEU A 75 -7.30 -16.66 -3.42
N PRO A 76 -7.98 -16.95 -4.55
CA PRO A 76 -8.15 -18.33 -5.03
C PRO A 76 -6.83 -19.10 -5.01
N ASP A 77 -6.91 -20.38 -4.65
CA ASP A 77 -5.75 -21.28 -4.49
C ASP A 77 -4.71 -20.85 -3.43
N GLY A 78 -5.06 -19.89 -2.55
CA GLY A 78 -4.21 -19.43 -1.45
C GLY A 78 -3.05 -18.54 -1.91
N GLN A 79 -3.18 -17.88 -3.06
CA GLN A 79 -2.16 -17.01 -3.62
C GLN A 79 -2.05 -15.68 -2.85
N SER A 80 -0.89 -15.02 -2.99
CA SER A 80 -0.69 -13.62 -2.59
C SER A 80 -1.15 -12.69 -3.70
N PHE A 81 -1.57 -11.48 -3.34
CA PHE A 81 -1.96 -10.47 -4.31
C PHE A 81 -0.71 -9.92 -5.02
N VAL A 82 -0.67 -10.00 -6.34
CA VAL A 82 0.37 -9.33 -7.13
C VAL A 82 -0.04 -7.87 -7.30
N SER A 83 0.85 -6.95 -6.91
CA SER A 83 0.60 -5.51 -7.01
C SER A 83 0.18 -5.09 -8.43
N VAL A 84 -0.57 -3.98 -8.52
CA VAL A 84 -0.96 -3.37 -9.79
C VAL A 84 -0.44 -1.94 -9.84
N ILE A 85 0.17 -1.54 -10.94
CA ILE A 85 0.76 -0.22 -11.16
C ILE A 85 -0.04 0.58 -12.18
N ASP A 86 -0.04 1.91 -12.05
CA ASP A 86 -0.81 2.83 -12.93
C ASP A 86 0.00 3.50 -14.05
N ALA A 87 1.29 3.17 -14.17
CA ALA A 87 2.17 3.81 -15.16
C ALA A 87 3.42 3.00 -15.48
N ILE A 88 4.01 3.20 -16.66
CA ILE A 88 5.27 2.57 -17.07
C ILE A 88 6.14 3.57 -17.84
N GLN A 89 7.43 3.28 -18.04
CA GLN A 89 8.24 4.21 -18.83
C GLN A 89 7.70 4.33 -20.26
N GLY A 90 7.37 5.56 -20.66
CA GLY A 90 6.68 5.83 -21.93
C GLY A 90 5.21 6.20 -21.74
N ASP A 91 4.66 6.01 -20.55
CA ASP A 91 3.26 6.30 -20.20
C ASP A 91 3.14 6.84 -18.76
N GLY A 92 3.07 8.17 -18.61
CA GLY A 92 2.80 8.83 -17.32
C GLY A 92 3.88 8.70 -16.22
N PHE A 93 4.96 7.94 -16.45
CA PHE A 93 5.90 7.53 -15.40
C PHE A 93 6.55 8.65 -14.57
N ASN A 94 6.38 8.56 -13.24
CA ASN A 94 7.24 9.15 -12.23
C ASN A 94 7.96 8.02 -11.46
N PRO A 95 9.26 8.16 -11.11
CA PRO A 95 9.95 7.18 -10.29
C PRO A 95 9.46 7.10 -8.84
N LEU A 96 8.56 7.98 -8.39
CA LEU A 96 7.95 7.95 -7.06
C LEU A 96 6.52 7.43 -7.10
N TRP A 97 6.25 6.50 -6.20
CA TRP A 97 5.05 5.69 -6.18
C TRP A 97 4.45 5.67 -4.78
N LEU A 98 3.19 6.06 -4.64
CA LEU A 98 2.44 5.96 -3.38
C LEU A 98 1.75 4.60 -3.35
N GLU A 99 1.89 3.90 -2.23
CA GLU A 99 1.11 2.69 -2.01
C GLU A 99 -0.34 3.01 -1.60
N VAL A 100 -1.26 2.27 -2.19
CA VAL A 100 -2.68 2.28 -1.86
C VAL A 100 -3.11 0.85 -1.55
N GLN A 101 -3.64 0.65 -0.35
CA GLN A 101 -4.15 -0.65 0.09
C GLN A 101 -5.60 -0.84 -0.34
N ILE A 102 -5.86 -1.98 -0.97
CA ILE A 102 -7.19 -2.45 -1.33
C ILE A 102 -7.78 -3.20 -0.13
N THR A 103 -9.01 -2.86 0.22
CA THR A 103 -9.87 -3.69 1.09
C THR A 103 -11.06 -4.16 0.29
N PHE A 104 -11.30 -5.47 0.25
CA PHE A 104 -12.47 -6.04 -0.40
C PHE A 104 -13.69 -5.95 0.53
N ASP A 105 -14.76 -5.30 0.08
CA ASP A 105 -15.94 -5.00 0.92
C ASP A 105 -17.12 -5.93 0.59
N THR A 106 -17.57 -5.94 -0.66
CA THR A 106 -18.80 -6.65 -1.07
C THR A 106 -18.56 -7.83 -1.99
N ILE A 107 -17.35 -7.93 -2.55
CA ILE A 107 -16.90 -9.04 -3.41
C ILE A 107 -15.80 -9.85 -2.69
N ALA A 108 -15.59 -11.09 -3.13
CA ALA A 108 -14.51 -11.92 -2.60
C ALA A 108 -13.13 -11.39 -3.06
N PRO A 109 -12.06 -11.55 -2.25
CA PRO A 109 -10.70 -11.25 -2.67
C PRO A 109 -10.34 -11.96 -3.99
N GLN A 110 -9.84 -11.18 -4.95
CA GLN A 110 -9.41 -11.66 -6.26
C GLN A 110 -8.23 -10.84 -6.78
N GLN A 111 -7.55 -11.35 -7.81
CA GLN A 111 -6.51 -10.60 -8.50
C GLN A 111 -7.12 -9.61 -9.48
N PHE A 112 -6.77 -8.32 -9.34
CA PHE A 112 -6.95 -7.33 -10.39
C PHE A 112 -5.68 -7.25 -11.25
N THR A 113 -5.80 -6.95 -12.53
CA THR A 113 -4.62 -6.86 -13.41
C THR A 113 -4.49 -5.51 -14.12
N SER A 114 -5.43 -4.59 -13.90
CA SER A 114 -5.37 -3.20 -14.35
C SER A 114 -5.84 -2.26 -13.24
N ASP A 115 -5.26 -1.06 -13.20
CA ASP A 115 -5.70 0.02 -12.31
C ASP A 115 -7.10 0.51 -12.69
N ASN A 116 -7.44 0.50 -13.98
CA ASN A 116 -8.78 0.82 -14.47
C ASN A 116 -9.86 -0.07 -13.83
N ASP A 117 -9.63 -1.38 -13.73
CA ASP A 117 -10.58 -2.30 -13.09
C ASP A 117 -10.67 -2.08 -11.58
N ILE A 118 -9.55 -1.74 -10.93
CA ILE A 118 -9.51 -1.38 -9.49
C ILE A 118 -10.35 -0.12 -9.25
N LEU A 119 -10.13 0.93 -10.05
CA LEU A 119 -10.87 2.19 -9.94
C LEU A 119 -12.35 2.00 -10.23
N ALA A 120 -12.71 1.13 -11.19
CA ALA A 120 -14.09 0.78 -11.47
C ALA A 120 -14.75 0.04 -10.29
N ALA A 121 -14.07 -0.94 -9.69
CA ALA A 121 -14.55 -1.66 -8.51
C ALA A 121 -14.72 -0.71 -7.30
N ALA A 122 -13.78 0.20 -7.09
CA ALA A 122 -13.87 1.21 -6.03
C ALA A 122 -15.06 2.15 -6.27
N ALA A 123 -15.27 2.60 -7.50
CA ALA A 123 -16.42 3.44 -7.87
C ALA A 123 -17.76 2.71 -7.72
N ALA A 124 -17.78 1.38 -7.89
CA ALA A 124 -18.94 0.53 -7.65
C ALA A 124 -19.21 0.26 -6.16
N GLY A 125 -18.29 0.64 -5.26
CA GLY A 125 -18.38 0.32 -3.82
C GLY A 125 -18.10 -1.16 -3.51
N GLU A 126 -17.36 -1.84 -4.40
CA GLU A 126 -16.97 -3.23 -4.24
C GLU A 126 -15.72 -3.39 -3.36
N ILE A 127 -14.84 -2.39 -3.44
CA ILE A 127 -13.61 -2.28 -2.67
C ILE A 127 -13.42 -0.86 -2.13
N THR A 128 -12.62 -0.74 -1.08
CA THR A 128 -12.14 0.53 -0.53
C THR A 128 -10.66 0.69 -0.82
N LEU A 129 -10.27 1.88 -1.30
CA LEU A 129 -8.88 2.26 -1.54
C LEU A 129 -8.38 3.18 -0.43
N THR A 130 -7.35 2.74 0.29
CA THR A 130 -6.75 3.50 1.39
C THR A 130 -5.31 3.86 1.05
N PRO A 131 -5.01 5.12 0.70
CA PRO A 131 -3.64 5.58 0.54
C PRO A 131 -2.87 5.41 1.86
N THR A 132 -1.66 4.85 1.78
CA THR A 132 -0.77 4.75 2.94
C THR A 132 0.11 6.00 3.02
N THR A 133 1.07 6.00 3.95
CA THR A 133 2.15 6.99 3.97
C THR A 133 3.42 6.47 3.33
N GLU A 134 3.41 5.25 2.79
CA GLU A 134 4.58 4.59 2.24
C GLU A 134 4.79 5.04 0.79
N VAL A 135 6.00 5.54 0.51
CA VAL A 135 6.39 5.99 -0.81
C VAL A 135 7.59 5.18 -1.26
N TYR A 136 7.50 4.70 -2.49
CA TYR A 136 8.47 3.82 -3.09
C TYR A 136 9.17 4.50 -4.27
N ARG A 137 10.44 4.17 -4.47
CA ARG A 137 11.14 4.39 -5.72
C ARG A 137 10.98 3.16 -6.60
N CYS A 138 10.31 3.32 -7.74
CA CYS A 138 10.02 2.19 -8.62
C CYS A 138 10.37 2.46 -10.08
N SER A 139 10.65 1.38 -10.80
CA SER A 139 10.82 1.37 -12.25
C SER A 139 10.62 -0.03 -12.80
N VAL A 140 9.92 -0.18 -13.93
CA VAL A 140 9.93 -1.43 -14.72
C VAL A 140 11.36 -1.82 -15.10
N ILE A 141 11.69 -3.11 -14.94
CA ILE A 141 12.97 -3.73 -15.29
C ILE A 141 12.81 -4.45 -16.63
N GLY A 142 13.66 -4.11 -17.60
CA GLY A 142 13.67 -4.75 -18.91
C GLY A 142 13.79 -3.74 -20.06
N PRO A 143 13.70 -4.21 -21.32
CA PRO A 143 13.55 -3.32 -22.46
C PRO A 143 12.32 -2.43 -22.24
N LYS A 144 12.37 -1.19 -22.72
CA LYS A 144 11.15 -0.36 -22.77
C LYS A 144 10.08 -1.11 -23.56
N PRO A 145 8.83 -1.15 -23.07
CA PRO A 145 7.69 -1.64 -23.85
C PRO A 145 7.58 -0.97 -25.22
#